data_AF-A0A377TSC2-F1
#
_entry.id   AF-A0A377TSC2-F1
#
_cell.length_a   1.000
_cell.length_b   1.000
_cell.length_c   1.000
_cell.angle_alpha   90.00
_cell.angle_beta   90.00
_cell.angle_gamma   90.00
#
_symmetry.space_group_name_H-M   'P 1'
#
loop_
_entity.id
_entity.type
_entity.pdbx_description
1 polymer ?
#
loop_
_entity_poly.entity_id
_entity_poly.type
_entity_poly.pdbx_seq_one_letter_code
_entity_poly.pdbx_strand_id
1 'polypeptide(L)'
;MATFIVSLMTLFDEAQFLAWGWRIPFLLSSVLVFLGLWIRKDIDETPAFKQVKKSGQVAKAPLRDTLKHHWREVLIAAGLKVVETAPFYIFSTFVVSYATTTLSYQKSQALESVTLGALVATVMIPLMGLLSDKVGRQKMYTLSVVLLGLFIVPWFLLLDTGTGWGIMLATIVAFGILWAPVTAVLGTLCSEIFSANVRYNRDHPRLPARRRAGRGHRAAYRHRSAGEI
;
A
#
# COMPACT_ATOMS: atom_id res chain seq x y z
N MET A 1 -14.57 9.45 8.95
CA MET A 1 -15.91 9.25 8.35
C MET A 1 -16.92 8.72 9.37
N ALA A 2 -16.70 7.57 10.04
CA ALA A 2 -17.65 7.01 11.01
C ALA A 2 -17.99 7.97 12.16
N THR A 3 -17.00 8.69 12.70
CA THR A 3 -17.17 9.68 13.79
C THR A 3 -17.82 10.96 13.38
N PHE A 4 -17.58 11.40 12.14
CA PHE A 4 -18.28 12.55 11.59
C PHE A 4 -19.77 12.22 11.47
N ILE A 5 -20.09 10.99 11.04
CA ILE A 5 -21.46 10.48 10.99
C ILE A 5 -22.03 10.33 12.41
N VAL A 6 -21.28 9.82 13.39
CA VAL A 6 -21.74 9.68 14.79
C VAL A 6 -21.93 11.03 15.48
N SER A 7 -21.04 12.01 15.23
CA SER A 7 -21.20 13.39 15.73
C SER A 7 -22.35 14.13 15.04
N LEU A 8 -22.65 13.78 13.78
CA LEU A 8 -23.85 14.24 13.09
C LEU A 8 -25.10 13.52 13.62
N MET A 9 -24.99 12.25 14.05
CA MET A 9 -26.05 11.50 14.72
C MET A 9 -26.35 12.03 16.12
N THR A 10 -25.39 12.59 16.86
CA THR A 10 -25.68 13.26 18.15
C THR A 10 -26.45 14.58 18.01
N LEU A 11 -26.54 15.12 16.79
CA LEU A 11 -27.34 16.32 16.49
C LEU A 11 -28.77 16.00 16.05
N PHE A 12 -29.08 14.74 15.72
CA PHE A 12 -30.41 14.30 15.26
C PHE A 12 -30.98 13.24 16.21
N ASP A 13 -32.27 13.32 16.51
CA ASP A 13 -32.94 12.27 17.26
C ASP A 13 -32.95 10.94 16.46
N GLU A 14 -32.85 9.79 17.12
CA GLU A 14 -32.63 8.48 16.47
C GLU A 14 -33.72 8.16 15.42
N ALA A 15 -34.94 8.62 15.69
CA ALA A 15 -36.09 8.54 14.78
C ALA A 15 -35.90 9.33 13.47
N GLN A 16 -35.27 10.51 13.51
CA GLN A 16 -35.05 11.35 12.33
C GLN A 16 -33.94 10.79 11.44
N PHE A 17 -32.93 10.16 12.03
CA PHE A 17 -31.88 9.49 11.27
C PHE A 17 -32.44 8.30 10.46
N LEU A 18 -33.25 7.46 11.09
CA LEU A 18 -33.91 6.33 10.42
C LEU A 18 -34.93 6.79 9.37
N ALA A 19 -35.64 7.90 9.61
CA ALA A 19 -36.58 8.47 8.64
C ALA A 19 -35.88 9.02 7.39
N TRP A 20 -34.82 9.82 7.55
CA TRP A 20 -34.18 10.54 6.44
C TRP A 20 -32.66 10.67 6.50
N GLY A 21 -32.05 10.71 7.69
CA GLY A 21 -30.61 10.93 7.86
C GLY A 21 -29.71 9.91 7.14
N TRP A 22 -30.16 8.66 6.95
CA TRP A 22 -29.41 7.64 6.21
C TRP A 22 -29.15 8.00 4.74
N ARG A 23 -29.89 8.94 4.15
CA ARG A 23 -29.71 9.38 2.74
C ARG A 23 -28.56 10.38 2.57
N ILE A 24 -28.18 11.10 3.63
CA ILE A 24 -27.12 12.13 3.61
C ILE A 24 -25.76 11.55 3.17
N PRO A 25 -25.29 10.38 3.69
CA PRO A 25 -24.06 9.74 3.21
C PRO A 25 -24.08 9.40 1.72
N PHE A 26 -25.24 9.00 1.16
CA PHE A 26 -25.36 8.66 -0.26
C PHE A 26 -25.27 9.90 -1.16
N LEU A 27 -25.94 10.99 -0.77
CA LEU A 27 -25.87 12.26 -1.50
C LEU A 27 -24.45 12.83 -1.47
N LEU A 28 -23.79 12.84 -0.30
CA LEU A 28 -22.38 13.23 -0.17
C LEU A 28 -21.46 12.35 -1.02
N SER A 29 -21.68 11.04 -1.04
CA SER A 29 -20.91 10.11 -1.88
C SER A 29 -21.08 10.43 -3.37
N SER A 30 -22.30 10.75 -3.81
CA SER A 30 -22.58 11.14 -5.21
C SER A 30 -21.78 12.40 -5.61
N VAL A 31 -21.79 13.43 -4.77
CA VAL A 31 -21.01 14.66 -4.99
C VAL A 31 -19.51 14.37 -5.09
N LEU A 32 -18.97 13.53 -4.18
CA LEU A 32 -17.57 13.12 -4.21
C LEU A 32 -17.21 12.35 -5.49
N VAL A 33 -18.11 11.52 -6.01
CA VAL A 33 -17.92 10.81 -7.29
C VAL A 33 -17.85 11.80 -8.45
N PHE A 34 -18.78 12.77 -8.53
CA PHE A 34 -18.73 13.81 -9.57
C PHE A 34 -17.46 14.64 -9.51
N LEU A 35 -17.04 15.04 -8.30
CA LEU A 35 -15.80 15.77 -8.10
C LEU A 35 -14.57 14.94 -8.52
N GLY A 36 -14.55 13.64 -8.16
CA GLY A 36 -13.51 12.72 -8.58
C GLY A 36 -13.44 12.53 -10.10
N LEU A 37 -14.60 12.46 -10.77
CA LEU A 37 -14.68 12.42 -12.24
C LEU A 37 -14.21 13.73 -12.88
N TRP A 38 -14.54 14.88 -12.27
CA TRP A 38 -14.05 16.19 -12.73
C TRP A 38 -12.53 16.25 -12.66
N ILE A 39 -11.93 15.98 -11.49
CA ILE A 39 -10.47 16.03 -11.32
C ILE A 39 -9.77 15.09 -12.30
N ARG A 40 -10.34 13.90 -12.53
CA ARG A 40 -9.77 12.90 -13.43
C ARG A 40 -9.85 13.29 -14.91
N LYS A 41 -10.76 14.21 -15.29
CA LYS A 41 -10.91 14.68 -16.67
C LYS A 41 -9.69 15.47 -17.15
N ASP A 42 -8.98 16.14 -16.25
CA ASP A 42 -7.83 16.99 -16.57
C ASP A 42 -6.46 16.29 -16.39
N ILE A 43 -6.45 15.00 -16.01
CA ILE A 43 -5.22 14.22 -15.94
C ILE A 43 -4.88 13.71 -17.34
N ASP A 44 -3.98 14.44 -18.01
CA ASP A 44 -3.36 14.00 -19.26
C ASP A 44 -2.73 12.60 -19.08
N GLU A 45 -3.09 11.65 -19.97
CA GLU A 45 -2.48 10.31 -19.95
C GLU A 45 -0.94 10.44 -20.03
N THR A 46 -0.22 9.70 -19.18
CA THR A 46 1.25 9.76 -19.13
C THR A 46 1.85 9.46 -20.52
N PRO A 47 2.99 10.08 -20.89
CA PRO A 47 3.61 9.93 -22.21
C PRO A 47 3.93 8.46 -22.54
N ALA A 48 4.23 7.64 -21.53
CA ALA A 48 4.40 6.19 -21.68
C ALA A 48 3.11 5.49 -22.16
N PHE A 49 1.95 5.89 -21.66
CA PHE A 49 0.65 5.35 -22.07
C PHE A 49 0.28 5.79 -23.49
N LYS A 50 0.55 7.06 -23.83
CA LYS A 50 0.38 7.59 -25.20
C LYS A 50 1.26 6.85 -26.22
N GLN A 51 2.49 6.47 -25.87
CA GLN A 51 3.37 5.67 -26.72
C GLN A 51 2.88 4.24 -26.92
N VAL A 52 2.42 3.56 -25.85
CA VAL A 52 1.86 2.20 -25.95
C VAL A 52 0.60 2.18 -26.83
N LYS A 53 -0.28 3.17 -26.67
CA LYS A 53 -1.50 3.33 -27.49
C LYS A 53 -1.16 3.57 -28.97
N LYS A 54 -0.14 4.39 -29.26
CA LYS A 54 0.38 4.61 -30.63
C LYS A 54 1.05 3.37 -31.24
N SER A 55 1.69 2.53 -30.41
CA SER A 55 2.36 1.30 -30.87
C SER A 55 1.42 0.14 -31.19
N GLY A 56 0.11 0.27 -30.91
CA GLY A 56 -0.87 -0.80 -31.09
C GLY A 56 -0.73 -1.98 -30.11
N GLN A 57 0.26 -1.94 -29.20
CA GLN A 57 0.51 -2.96 -28.17
C GLN A 57 -0.39 -2.80 -26.95
N VAL A 58 -1.63 -2.35 -27.13
CA VAL A 58 -2.61 -2.40 -26.05
C VAL A 58 -2.98 -3.87 -25.87
N ALA A 59 -2.33 -4.55 -24.92
CA ALA A 59 -2.62 -5.95 -24.60
C ALA A 59 -4.13 -6.09 -24.38
N LYS A 60 -4.79 -6.92 -25.21
CA LYS A 60 -6.26 -7.09 -25.18
C LYS A 60 -6.75 -7.77 -23.88
N ALA A 61 -5.85 -8.40 -23.12
CA ALA A 61 -6.17 -9.04 -21.84
C ALA A 61 -4.94 -9.00 -20.89
N PRO A 62 -4.57 -7.82 -20.37
CA PRO A 62 -3.37 -7.66 -19.54
C PRO A 62 -3.43 -8.51 -18.27
N LEU A 63 -4.63 -8.78 -17.74
CA LEU A 63 -4.85 -9.63 -16.58
C LEU A 63 -4.50 -11.10 -16.84
N ARG A 64 -4.85 -11.66 -18.01
CA ARG A 64 -4.56 -13.07 -18.35
C ARG A 64 -3.06 -13.30 -18.56
N ASP A 65 -2.39 -12.37 -19.24
CA ASP A 65 -0.95 -12.47 -19.45
C ASP A 65 -0.16 -12.26 -18.16
N THR A 66 -0.61 -11.35 -17.27
CA THR A 66 -0.01 -11.15 -15.95
C THR A 66 -0.18 -12.39 -15.07
N LEU A 67 -1.36 -13.00 -15.04
CA LEU A 67 -1.60 -14.25 -14.29
C LEU A 67 -0.80 -15.43 -14.84
N LYS A 68 -0.51 -15.47 -16.14
CA LYS A 68 0.22 -16.59 -16.75
C LYS A 68 1.74 -16.44 -16.64
N HIS A 69 2.27 -15.22 -16.75
CA HIS A 69 3.71 -14.97 -16.78
C HIS A 69 4.27 -14.40 -15.46
N HIS A 70 3.43 -13.87 -14.57
CA HIS A 70 3.81 -13.19 -13.32
C HIS A 70 3.01 -13.68 -12.10
N TRP A 71 2.63 -14.96 -12.06
CA TRP A 71 1.81 -15.53 -10.98
C TRP A 71 2.45 -15.45 -9.59
N ARG A 72 3.78 -15.53 -9.50
CA ARG A 72 4.51 -15.42 -8.22
C ARG A 72 4.41 -14.02 -7.65
N GLU A 73 4.53 -13.01 -8.50
CA GLU A 73 4.40 -11.60 -8.15
C GLU A 73 2.98 -11.25 -7.74
N VAL A 74 1.98 -11.83 -8.41
CA VAL A 74 0.58 -11.72 -8.01
C VAL A 74 0.37 -12.33 -6.62
N LEU A 75 0.95 -13.50 -6.32
CA LEU A 75 0.86 -14.10 -4.98
C LEU A 75 1.56 -13.26 -3.90
N ILE A 76 2.74 -12.69 -4.20
CA ILE A 76 3.45 -11.81 -3.26
C ILE A 76 2.63 -10.54 -3.00
N ALA A 77 2.10 -9.90 -4.05
CA ALA A 77 1.27 -8.71 -3.92
C ALA A 77 -0.03 -9.00 -3.16
N ALA A 78 -0.67 -10.15 -3.43
CA ALA A 78 -1.83 -10.61 -2.69
C ALA A 78 -1.49 -10.84 -1.21
N GLY A 79 -0.37 -11.48 -0.90
CA GLY A 79 0.10 -11.69 0.47
C GLY A 79 0.37 -10.38 1.20
N LEU A 80 1.07 -9.44 0.56
CA LEU A 80 1.30 -8.10 1.10
C LEU A 80 -0.01 -7.36 1.40
N LYS A 81 -1.01 -7.52 0.52
CA LYS A 81 -2.34 -6.91 0.72
C LYS A 81 -3.09 -7.56 1.89
N VAL A 82 -3.05 -8.89 2.01
CA VAL A 82 -3.66 -9.60 3.15
C VAL A 82 -3.04 -9.14 4.48
N VAL A 83 -1.71 -9.05 4.52
CA VAL A 83 -0.97 -8.59 5.72
C VAL A 83 -1.28 -7.13 6.06
N GLU A 84 -1.68 -6.30 5.10
CA GLU A 84 -2.14 -4.94 5.36
C GLU A 84 -3.62 -4.89 5.79
N THR A 85 -4.47 -5.68 5.16
CA THR A 85 -5.93 -5.62 5.34
C THR A 85 -6.40 -6.34 6.61
N ALA A 86 -5.75 -7.44 7.02
CA ALA A 86 -6.12 -8.14 8.25
C ALA A 86 -5.93 -7.27 9.51
N PRO A 87 -4.77 -6.63 9.76
CA PRO A 87 -4.60 -5.70 10.88
C PRO A 87 -5.53 -4.49 10.81
N PHE A 88 -5.83 -4.00 9.60
CA PHE A 88 -6.80 -2.91 9.42
C PHE A 88 -8.16 -3.28 10.02
N TYR A 89 -8.71 -4.45 9.70
CA TYR A 89 -10.00 -4.89 10.26
C TYR A 89 -9.94 -5.19 11.76
N ILE A 90 -8.80 -5.70 12.23
CA ILE A 90 -8.59 -5.95 13.66
C ILE A 90 -8.69 -4.63 14.45
N PHE A 91 -7.96 -3.60 14.03
CA PHE A 91 -7.90 -2.35 14.79
C PHE A 91 -9.03 -1.35 14.46
N SER A 92 -9.77 -1.54 13.37
CA SER A 92 -10.90 -0.65 13.03
C SER A 92 -12.25 -1.21 13.46
N THR A 93 -12.44 -2.53 13.36
CA THR A 93 -13.77 -3.16 13.51
C THR A 93 -13.79 -4.11 14.70
N PHE A 94 -12.83 -5.04 14.76
CA PHE A 94 -12.79 -6.03 15.84
C PHE A 94 -12.59 -5.36 17.20
N VAL A 95 -11.72 -4.35 17.32
CA VAL A 95 -11.52 -3.64 18.60
C VAL A 95 -12.81 -3.06 19.16
N VAL A 96 -13.69 -2.54 18.31
CA VAL A 96 -14.99 -1.98 18.73
C VAL A 96 -15.90 -3.09 19.23
N SER A 97 -15.96 -4.21 18.52
CA SER A 97 -16.76 -5.37 18.91
C SER A 97 -16.23 -6.00 20.19
N TYR A 98 -14.93 -6.22 20.31
CA TYR A 98 -14.29 -6.83 21.47
C TYR A 98 -14.42 -5.95 22.72
N ALA A 99 -14.12 -4.66 22.60
CA ALA A 99 -14.24 -3.72 23.71
C ALA A 99 -15.68 -3.62 24.23
N THR A 100 -16.68 -3.59 23.34
CA THR A 100 -18.09 -3.43 23.74
C THR A 100 -18.75 -4.73 24.21
N THR A 101 -18.42 -5.87 23.60
CA THR A 101 -19.07 -7.15 23.93
C THR A 101 -18.36 -7.93 25.03
N THR A 102 -17.02 -7.87 25.08
CA THR A 102 -16.21 -8.69 26.00
C THR A 102 -15.76 -7.90 27.22
N LEU A 103 -15.29 -6.67 27.00
CA LEU A 103 -14.73 -5.83 28.05
C LEU A 103 -15.72 -4.78 28.61
N SER A 104 -16.97 -4.80 28.15
CA SER A 104 -18.06 -3.93 28.59
C SER A 104 -17.75 -2.42 28.53
N TYR A 105 -16.86 -2.00 27.64
CA TYR A 105 -16.62 -0.58 27.37
C TYR A 105 -17.85 0.09 26.77
N GLN A 106 -17.98 1.39 27.03
CA GLN A 106 -19.00 2.19 26.35
C GLN A 106 -18.67 2.29 24.86
N LYS A 107 -19.67 2.08 24.00
CA LYS A 107 -19.52 2.12 22.54
C LYS A 107 -18.92 3.44 22.04
N SER A 108 -19.28 4.57 22.66
CA SER A 108 -18.71 5.89 22.35
C SER A 108 -17.19 5.91 22.51
N GLN A 109 -16.65 5.39 23.62
CA GLN A 109 -15.21 5.37 23.89
C GLN A 109 -14.42 4.55 22.86
N ALA A 110 -14.95 3.39 22.44
CA ALA A 110 -14.32 2.58 21.41
C ALA A 110 -14.34 3.28 20.03
N LEU A 111 -15.46 3.90 19.67
CA LEU A 111 -15.59 4.64 18.42
C LEU A 111 -14.69 5.89 18.37
N GLU A 112 -14.62 6.64 19.47
CA GLU A 112 -13.72 7.79 19.62
C GLU A 112 -12.25 7.36 19.50
N SER A 113 -11.87 6.25 20.12
CA SER A 113 -10.52 5.70 20.04
C SER A 113 -10.12 5.32 18.60
N VAL A 114 -10.99 4.61 17.88
CA VAL A 114 -10.76 4.27 16.46
C VAL A 114 -10.69 5.51 15.59
N THR A 115 -11.48 6.53 15.92
CA THR A 115 -11.46 7.81 15.20
C THR A 115 -10.13 8.52 15.35
N LEU A 116 -9.68 8.68 16.60
CA LEU A 116 -8.41 9.33 16.88
C LEU A 116 -7.27 8.54 16.24
N GLY A 117 -7.31 7.21 16.32
CA GLY A 117 -6.38 6.34 15.59
C GLY A 117 -6.39 6.58 14.08
N ALA A 118 -7.56 6.72 13.45
CA ALA A 118 -7.70 7.01 12.02
C ALA A 118 -7.18 8.40 11.65
N LEU A 119 -7.41 9.42 12.49
CA LEU A 119 -6.88 10.76 12.30
C LEU A 119 -5.36 10.77 12.37
N VAL A 120 -4.79 10.10 13.38
CA VAL A 120 -3.34 9.92 13.49
C VAL A 120 -2.80 9.17 12.28
N ALA A 121 -3.44 8.08 11.84
CA ALA A 121 -3.06 7.36 10.64
C ALA A 121 -3.07 8.28 9.41
N THR A 122 -4.08 9.13 9.25
CA THR A 122 -4.19 10.06 8.12
C THR A 122 -2.98 11.00 8.02
N VAL A 123 -2.45 11.46 9.15
CA VAL A 123 -1.23 12.30 9.21
C VAL A 123 0.04 11.46 9.10
N MET A 124 0.07 10.27 9.71
CA MET A 124 1.25 9.41 9.72
C MET A 124 1.50 8.73 8.37
N ILE A 125 0.47 8.41 7.59
CA ILE A 125 0.63 7.80 6.26
C ILE A 125 1.54 8.63 5.34
N PRO A 126 1.31 9.94 5.10
CA PRO A 126 2.21 10.74 4.27
C PRO A 126 3.59 10.92 4.90
N LEU A 127 3.68 11.09 6.23
CA LEU A 127 4.98 11.21 6.92
C LEU A 127 5.83 9.95 6.77
N MET A 128 5.22 8.78 6.96
CA MET A 128 5.89 7.49 6.78
C MET A 128 6.20 7.25 5.31
N GLY A 129 5.32 7.66 4.38
CA GLY A 129 5.60 7.64 2.96
C GLY A 129 6.91 8.38 2.61
N LEU A 130 7.08 9.60 3.11
CA LEU A 130 8.31 10.38 2.93
C LEU A 130 9.53 9.75 3.61
N LEU A 131 9.35 9.17 4.79
CA LEU A 131 10.42 8.47 5.50
C LEU A 131 10.85 7.18 4.78
N SER A 132 9.92 6.51 4.10
CA SER A 132 10.15 5.28 3.36
C SER A 132 11.19 5.43 2.26
N ASP A 133 11.25 6.61 1.64
CA ASP A 133 12.18 6.91 0.55
C ASP A 133 13.63 7.00 1.06
N LYS A 134 13.84 7.29 2.35
CA LYS A 134 15.17 7.35 2.98
C LYS A 134 15.60 6.02 3.62
N VAL A 135 14.69 5.37 4.34
CA VAL A 135 14.99 4.14 5.11
C VAL A 135 14.97 2.89 4.22
N GLY A 136 14.26 2.96 3.10
CA GLY A 136 14.01 1.84 2.20
C GLY A 136 12.65 1.20 2.48
N ARG A 137 11.85 1.11 1.42
CA ARG A 137 10.45 0.67 1.44
C ARG A 137 10.26 -0.73 2.01
N GLN A 138 11.06 -1.70 1.56
CA GLN A 138 10.98 -3.08 2.02
C GLN A 138 11.32 -3.20 3.52
N LYS A 139 12.38 -2.53 3.97
CA LYS A 139 12.79 -2.54 5.39
C LYS A 139 11.71 -1.95 6.27
N MET A 140 11.12 -0.84 5.86
CA MET A 140 10.08 -0.17 6.65
C MET A 140 8.80 -1.01 6.73
N TYR A 141 8.41 -1.67 5.63
CA TYR A 141 7.27 -2.60 5.64
C TYR A 141 7.51 -3.78 6.59
N THR A 142 8.64 -4.48 6.46
CA THR A 142 8.97 -5.63 7.32
C THR A 142 9.06 -5.23 8.79
N LEU A 143 9.71 -4.10 9.10
CA LEU A 143 9.80 -3.59 10.47
C LEU A 143 8.41 -3.35 11.07
N SER A 144 7.51 -2.73 10.32
CA SER A 144 6.15 -2.42 10.78
C SER A 144 5.33 -3.68 11.02
N VAL A 145 5.43 -4.67 10.14
CA VAL A 145 4.76 -5.98 10.30
C VAL A 145 5.29 -6.71 11.54
N VAL A 146 6.61 -6.72 11.76
CA VAL A 146 7.21 -7.34 12.94
C VAL A 146 6.77 -6.62 14.22
N LEU A 147 6.80 -5.28 14.23
CA LEU A 147 6.35 -4.50 15.38
C LEU A 147 4.86 -4.70 15.66
N LEU A 148 4.01 -4.79 14.65
CA LEU A 148 2.59 -5.14 14.81
C LEU A 148 2.42 -6.53 15.44
N GLY A 149 3.18 -7.52 14.97
CA GLY A 149 3.16 -8.87 15.53
C GLY A 149 3.60 -8.91 16.99
N LEU A 150 4.65 -8.17 17.35
CA LEU A 150 5.13 -8.07 18.73
C LEU A 150 4.16 -7.27 19.62
N PHE A 151 3.52 -6.24 19.07
CA PHE A 151 2.62 -5.37 19.80
C PHE A 151 1.24 -6.00 20.06
N ILE A 152 0.91 -7.15 19.44
CA ILE A 152 -0.38 -7.82 19.66
C ILE A 152 -0.62 -8.16 21.14
N VAL A 153 0.41 -8.62 21.86
CA VAL A 153 0.30 -8.98 23.28
C VAL A 153 0.14 -7.74 24.16
N PRO A 154 1.02 -6.71 24.08
CA PRO A 154 0.78 -5.43 24.74
C PRO A 154 -0.58 -4.81 24.44
N TRP A 155 -1.06 -4.95 23.20
CA TRP A 155 -2.34 -4.40 22.77
C TRP A 155 -3.52 -5.03 23.54
N PHE A 156 -3.56 -6.35 23.68
CA PHE A 156 -4.57 -7.00 24.53
C PHE A 156 -4.43 -6.61 26.00
N LEU A 157 -3.21 -6.54 26.54
CA LEU A 157 -2.98 -6.12 27.92
C LEU A 157 -3.46 -4.69 28.19
N LEU A 158 -3.27 -3.77 27.24
CA LEU A 158 -3.77 -2.39 27.34
C LEU A 158 -5.31 -2.33 27.31
N LEU A 159 -5.96 -3.19 26.52
CA LEU A 159 -7.41 -3.29 26.48
C LEU A 159 -7.98 -3.89 27.78
N ASP A 160 -7.31 -4.90 28.33
CA ASP A 160 -7.73 -5.55 29.59
C ASP A 160 -7.62 -4.61 30.81
N THR A 161 -6.94 -3.48 30.70
CA THR A 161 -6.91 -2.48 31.79
C THR A 161 -8.29 -1.93 32.15
N GLY A 162 -9.28 -2.02 31.25
CA GLY A 162 -10.64 -1.52 31.50
C GLY A 162 -10.74 0.02 31.54
N THR A 163 -9.64 0.74 31.25
CA THR A 163 -9.61 2.20 31.26
C THR A 163 -9.84 2.80 29.87
N GLY A 164 -10.55 3.93 29.80
CA GLY A 164 -10.80 4.64 28.54
C GLY A 164 -9.52 5.13 27.85
N TRP A 165 -8.49 5.49 28.63
CA TRP A 165 -7.18 5.86 28.08
C TRP A 165 -6.41 4.66 27.52
N GLY A 166 -6.59 3.47 28.10
CA GLY A 166 -5.95 2.23 27.65
C GLY A 166 -6.36 1.85 26.22
N ILE A 167 -7.67 1.82 25.94
CA ILE A 167 -8.20 1.56 24.60
C ILE A 167 -7.78 2.63 23.59
N MET A 168 -7.75 3.90 24.02
CA MET A 168 -7.35 5.00 23.16
C MET A 168 -5.87 4.89 22.75
N LEU A 169 -4.97 4.68 23.72
CA LEU A 169 -3.54 4.49 23.45
C LEU A 169 -3.27 3.24 22.62
N ALA A 170 -3.91 2.11 22.96
CA ALA A 170 -3.77 0.86 22.22
C ALA A 170 -4.14 1.04 20.75
N THR A 171 -5.26 1.72 20.49
CA THR A 171 -5.78 1.96 19.14
C THR A 171 -4.93 2.97 18.38
N ILE A 172 -4.49 4.06 19.01
CA ILE A 172 -3.62 5.06 18.36
C ILE A 172 -2.27 4.46 17.98
N VAL A 173 -1.65 3.68 18.86
CA VAL A 173 -0.34 3.08 18.57
C VAL A 173 -0.47 2.02 17.49
N ALA A 174 -1.41 1.08 17.63
CA ALA A 174 -1.57 0.00 16.67
C ALA A 174 -2.06 0.50 15.30
N PHE A 175 -3.16 1.27 15.27
CA PHE A 175 -3.79 1.70 14.03
C PHE A 175 -3.17 2.96 13.45
N GLY A 176 -2.87 3.95 14.30
CA GLY A 176 -2.34 5.24 13.88
C GLY A 176 -0.87 5.21 13.49
N ILE A 177 -0.04 4.48 14.24
CA ILE A 177 1.42 4.54 14.11
C ILE A 177 1.98 3.29 13.44
N LEU A 178 1.65 2.10 13.92
CA LEU A 178 2.25 0.85 13.44
C LEU A 178 1.66 0.38 12.10
N TRP A 179 0.37 0.59 11.89
CA TRP A 179 -0.29 0.23 10.62
C TRP A 179 -0.05 1.27 9.50
N ALA A 180 0.15 2.54 9.82
CA ALA A 180 0.34 3.61 8.84
C ALA A 180 1.49 3.38 7.82
N PRO A 181 2.70 2.95 8.23
CA PRO A 181 3.78 2.66 7.27
C PRO A 181 3.46 1.46 6.36
N VAL A 182 2.71 0.47 6.86
CA VAL A 182 2.30 -0.71 6.07
C VAL A 182 1.46 -0.27 4.88
N THR A 183 0.46 0.58 5.12
CA THR A 183 -0.42 1.07 4.04
C THR A 183 0.26 2.10 3.15
N ALA A 184 1.11 2.98 3.71
CA ALA A 184 1.82 4.02 2.96
C ALA A 184 2.75 3.46 1.87
N VAL A 185 3.39 2.32 2.14
CA VAL A 185 4.43 1.75 1.29
C VAL A 185 3.90 0.62 0.39
N LEU A 186 2.71 0.08 0.68
CA LEU A 186 2.17 -1.07 -0.05
C LEU A 186 2.07 -0.80 -1.57
N GLY A 187 1.56 0.38 -1.96
CA GLY A 187 1.40 0.74 -3.36
C GLY A 187 2.74 0.86 -4.12
N THR A 188 3.76 1.40 -3.46
CA THR A 188 5.09 1.56 -4.04
C THR A 188 5.87 0.25 -4.10
N LEU A 189 5.76 -0.61 -3.09
CA LEU A 189 6.35 -1.95 -3.13
C LEU A 189 5.74 -2.82 -4.23
N CYS A 190 4.41 -2.78 -4.37
CA CYS A 190 3.74 -3.50 -5.46
C CYS A 190 4.28 -3.03 -6.82
N SER A 191 4.40 -1.71 -7.05
CA SER A 191 4.89 -1.22 -8.35
C SER A 191 6.35 -1.60 -8.61
N GLU A 192 7.22 -1.63 -7.59
CA GLU A 192 8.61 -2.10 -7.69
C GLU A 192 8.70 -3.58 -8.04
N ILE A 193 7.90 -4.45 -7.40
CA ILE A 193 7.88 -5.89 -7.66
C ILE A 193 7.50 -6.17 -9.13
N PHE A 194 6.48 -5.48 -9.64
CA PHE A 194 6.05 -5.66 -11.04
C PHE A 194 7.02 -5.01 -12.04
N SER A 195 7.59 -3.84 -11.75
CA SER A 195 8.49 -3.14 -12.69
C SER A 195 9.89 -3.75 -12.78
N ALA A 196 10.44 -4.29 -11.68
CA ALA A 196 11.73 -4.99 -11.69
C ALA A 196 11.71 -6.21 -12.62
N ASN A 197 10.63 -6.99 -12.64
CA ASN A 197 10.56 -8.22 -13.42
C ASN A 197 10.19 -8.03 -14.90
N VAL A 198 9.44 -6.97 -15.25
CA VAL A 198 9.26 -6.60 -16.67
C VAL A 198 10.59 -6.16 -17.29
N ARG A 199 11.50 -5.60 -16.49
CA ARG A 199 12.87 -5.23 -16.90
C ARG A 199 13.79 -6.45 -16.97
N TYR A 200 13.69 -7.38 -16.01
CA TYR A 200 14.47 -8.62 -16.01
C TYR A 200 14.15 -9.54 -17.21
N ASN A 201 12.89 -9.59 -17.65
CA ASN A 201 12.52 -10.33 -18.87
C ASN A 201 12.92 -9.62 -20.17
N ARG A 202 13.21 -8.32 -20.15
CA ARG A 202 13.60 -7.55 -21.33
C ARG A 202 15.12 -7.53 -21.57
N ASP A 203 15.92 -7.70 -20.52
CA ASP A 203 17.39 -7.62 -20.59
C ASP A 203 18.11 -8.97 -20.70
N HIS A 204 17.42 -10.06 -21.07
CA HIS A 204 18.07 -11.28 -21.54
C HIS A 204 17.92 -11.45 -23.06
N PRO A 205 18.65 -10.68 -23.90
CA PRO A 205 19.02 -11.22 -25.20
C PRO A 205 19.81 -12.50 -24.89
N ARG A 206 19.29 -13.64 -25.33
CA ARG A 206 20.08 -14.86 -25.42
C ARG A 206 21.32 -14.49 -26.22
N LEU A 207 22.43 -14.27 -25.53
CA LEU A 207 23.71 -14.03 -26.17
C LEU A 207 23.93 -15.20 -27.12
N PRO A 208 24.03 -14.99 -28.45
CA PRO A 208 24.38 -16.08 -29.33
C PRO A 208 25.75 -16.58 -28.87
N ALA A 209 25.80 -17.86 -28.51
CA ALA A 209 27.01 -18.55 -28.12
C ALA A 209 28.07 -18.26 -29.18
N ARG A 210 29.01 -17.36 -28.88
CA ARG A 210 30.15 -17.08 -29.75
C ARG A 210 30.93 -18.38 -29.87
N ARG A 211 30.81 -19.01 -31.04
CA ARG A 211 31.68 -20.08 -31.52
C ARG A 211 33.13 -19.71 -31.15
N ARG A 212 33.75 -20.49 -30.27
CA ARG A 212 35.20 -20.55 -30.14
C ARG A 212 35.75 -21.16 -31.43
N ALA A 213 36.05 -20.31 -32.41
CA ALA A 213 36.86 -20.66 -33.56
C ALA A 213 38.18 -19.88 -33.48
N GLY A 214 39.29 -20.62 -33.39
CA GLY A 214 40.61 -20.21 -33.87
C GLY A 214 41.31 -19.06 -33.15
N ARG A 215 42.03 -19.37 -32.06
CA ARG A 215 43.25 -18.62 -31.70
C ARG A 215 44.41 -19.60 -31.64
N GLY A 216 45.22 -19.59 -32.69
CA GLY A 216 46.39 -20.46 -32.75
C GLY A 216 47.21 -20.34 -34.03
N HIS A 217 47.42 -19.14 -34.57
CA HIS A 217 48.66 -18.80 -35.33
C HIS A 217 48.53 -17.41 -35.96
N ARG A 218 49.35 -16.48 -35.51
CA ARG A 218 50.01 -15.43 -36.32
C ARG A 218 50.92 -14.63 -35.39
N ALA A 219 52.05 -15.25 -35.08
CA ALA A 219 53.30 -14.53 -34.94
C ALA A 219 53.75 -14.07 -36.34
N ALA A 220 54.64 -13.07 -36.37
CA ALA A 220 55.33 -12.47 -37.51
C ALA A 220 54.81 -11.08 -37.94
N TYR A 221 55.79 -10.17 -38.07
CA TYR A 221 55.76 -8.76 -38.42
C TYR A 221 55.79 -7.74 -37.27
N ARG A 222 56.90 -7.77 -36.53
CA ARG A 222 57.43 -6.57 -35.85
C ARG A 222 58.95 -6.50 -35.98
N HIS A 223 59.38 -6.11 -37.17
CA HIS A 223 60.72 -5.61 -37.55
C HIS A 223 60.44 -4.71 -38.77
N ARG A 224 61.00 -3.52 -39.00
CA ARG A 224 62.06 -2.73 -38.39
C ARG A 224 62.10 -1.47 -39.27
N SER A 225 61.64 -0.31 -38.79
CA SER A 225 61.79 0.95 -39.53
C SER A 225 61.56 2.15 -38.59
N ALA A 226 62.62 2.48 -37.85
CA ALA A 226 62.85 3.80 -37.26
C ALA A 226 64.34 3.89 -36.91
N GLY A 227 65.12 4.66 -37.67
CA GLY A 227 66.54 4.85 -37.43
C GLY A 227 67.37 5.39 -38.60
N GLU A 228 66.96 6.52 -39.17
CA GLU A 228 67.83 7.57 -39.78
C GLU A 228 67.09 8.85 -39.33
N ILE A 229 67.62 9.75 -38.50
CA ILE A 229 68.84 10.58 -38.57
C ILE A 229 69.31 10.85 -37.14
#